data_AF-A0A3E3EB62-F1
#
_entry.id   AF-A0A3E3EB62-F1
#
_cell.length_a   1.000
_cell.length_b   1.000
_cell.length_c   1.000
_cell.angle_alpha   90.00
_cell.angle_beta   90.00
_cell.angle_gamma   90.00
#
_symmetry.space_group_name_H-M   'P 1'
#
loop_
_entity.id
_entity.type
_entity.pdbx_description
1 polymer ?
#
loop_
_entity_poly.entity_id
_entity_poly.type
_entity_poly.pdbx_seq_one_letter_code
_entity_poly.pdbx_strand_id
1 'polypeptide(L)'
;MLTIYRETGLSDKTRGFNIIIDGKKVGKIKEGETFCLQFNDQNNHTLQLKIDWCSSIVQEFNGNEDVCFYCKTCIQTKIQIFLSLFYIFFKAASYIELSKKVKS
;
A
#
# COMPACT_ATOMS: atom_id res chain seq x y z
N MET A 1 -16.96 -3.46 0.59
CA MET A 1 -16.24 -2.28 1.14
C MET A 1 -14.73 -2.55 1.18
N LEU A 2 -13.91 -1.60 0.75
CA LEU A 2 -12.44 -1.70 0.82
C LEU A 2 -11.90 -0.95 2.04
N THR A 3 -11.14 -1.66 2.87
CA THR A 3 -10.41 -1.08 4.02
C THR A 3 -8.93 -1.37 3.87
N ILE A 4 -8.09 -0.35 3.99
CA ILE A 4 -6.63 -0.46 3.96
C ILE A 4 -6.08 0.10 5.26
N TYR A 5 -5.37 -0.71 6.03
CA TYR A 5 -4.67 -0.28 7.23
C TYR A 5 -3.16 -0.28 7.00
N ARG A 6 -2.51 0.84 7.34
CA ARG A 6 -1.05 0.93 7.32
C ARG A 6 -0.48 0.73 8.71
N GLU A 7 0.36 -0.29 8.86
CA GLU A 7 1.05 -0.58 10.11
C GLU A 7 1.98 0.57 10.54
N THR A 8 2.05 0.80 11.85
CA THR A 8 2.96 1.78 12.47
C THR A 8 4.38 1.22 12.53
N GLY A 9 5.37 2.02 12.16
CA GLY A 9 6.76 1.60 12.03
C GLY A 9 7.76 2.69 12.41
N LEU A 10 9.05 2.37 12.32
CA LEU A 10 10.13 3.32 12.65
C LEU A 10 10.54 4.21 11.46
N SER A 11 10.05 3.92 10.25
CA SER A 11 10.43 4.50 8.96
C SER A 11 9.23 5.13 8.26
N ASP A 12 9.47 6.17 7.44
CA ASP A 12 8.48 6.79 6.56
C ASP A 12 7.28 7.51 7.23
N LYS A 13 7.45 8.00 8.47
CA LYS A 13 6.44 8.79 9.21
C LYS A 13 5.86 9.98 8.44
N THR A 14 6.68 10.63 7.61
CA THR A 14 6.29 11.79 6.80
C THR A 14 5.86 11.42 5.38
N ARG A 15 6.19 10.20 4.92
CA ARG A 15 5.91 9.74 3.55
C ARG A 15 4.69 8.81 3.53
N GLY A 16 3.56 9.35 3.10
CA GLY A 16 2.35 8.55 2.86
C GLY A 16 2.42 7.74 1.55
N PHE A 17 1.77 6.59 1.51
CA PHE A 17 1.63 5.78 0.30
C PHE A 17 0.47 6.30 -0.53
N ASN A 18 0.68 6.50 -1.81
CA ASN A 18 -0.42 6.74 -2.74
C ASN A 18 -1.19 5.44 -2.95
N ILE A 19 -2.51 5.54 -2.86
CA ILE A 19 -3.42 4.43 -3.13
C ILE A 19 -3.85 4.55 -4.58
N ILE A 20 -3.56 3.51 -5.35
CA ILE A 20 -3.89 3.42 -6.76
C ILE A 20 -4.92 2.30 -6.94
N ILE A 21 -6.06 2.65 -7.53
CA ILE A 21 -7.14 1.73 -7.86
C ILE A 21 -7.38 1.83 -9.35
N ASP A 22 -7.35 0.70 -10.06
CA ASP A 22 -7.53 0.63 -11.52
C ASP A 22 -6.62 1.60 -12.28
N GLY A 23 -5.36 1.68 -11.83
CA GLY A 23 -4.34 2.58 -12.38
C GLY A 23 -4.51 4.06 -12.02
N LYS A 24 -5.58 4.45 -11.31
CA LYS A 24 -5.86 5.83 -10.90
C LYS A 24 -5.55 6.07 -9.44
N LYS A 25 -4.88 7.18 -9.13
CA LYS A 25 -4.65 7.60 -7.75
C LYS A 25 -5.96 8.08 -7.13
N VAL A 26 -6.40 7.39 -6.07
CA VAL A 26 -7.65 7.71 -5.34
C VAL A 26 -7.39 8.37 -3.99
N GLY A 27 -6.18 8.22 -3.44
CA GLY A 27 -5.89 8.74 -2.11
C GLY A 27 -4.44 8.57 -1.67
N LYS A 28 -4.20 8.87 -0.41
CA LYS A 28 -2.91 8.70 0.26
C LYS A 28 -3.16 8.23 1.69
N ILE A 29 -2.37 7.26 2.15
CA ILE A 29 -2.43 6.72 3.53
C ILE A 29 -1.08 6.94 4.22
N LYS A 30 -1.10 7.64 5.34
CA LYS A 30 0.08 7.79 6.21
C LYS A 30 0.14 6.63 7.19
N GLU A 31 1.26 6.58 7.90
CA GLU A 31 1.49 5.59 8.93
C GLU A 31 0.41 5.63 10.02
N GLY A 32 -0.10 4.46 10.41
CA GLY A 32 -1.15 4.32 11.42
C GLY A 32 -2.54 4.76 10.96
N GLU A 33 -2.68 5.31 9.76
CA GLU A 33 -3.98 5.68 9.20
C GLU A 33 -4.68 4.44 8.63
N THR A 34 -6.01 4.56 8.56
CA THR A 34 -6.88 3.63 7.85
C THR A 34 -7.57 4.38 6.73
N PHE A 35 -7.54 3.83 5.53
CA PHE A 35 -8.27 4.35 4.38
C PHE A 35 -9.44 3.43 4.06
N CYS A 36 -10.63 4.00 3.92
CA CYS A 36 -11.85 3.26 3.58
C CYS A 36 -12.42 3.82 2.28
N LEU A 37 -12.84 2.92 1.40
CA LEU A 37 -13.53 3.28 0.15
C LEU A 37 -14.69 2.31 -0.09
N GLN A 38 -15.84 2.85 -0.45
CA GLN A 38 -17.01 2.05 -0.82
C GLN A 38 -17.06 1.88 -2.33
N PHE A 39 -17.33 0.65 -2.75
CA PHE A 39 -17.57 0.27 -4.13
C PHE A 39 -19.04 -0.14 -4.23
N ASN A 40 -19.72 0.33 -5.27
CA ASN A 40 -21.15 0.06 -5.51
C ASN A 40 -21.35 -0.86 -6.71
N ASP A 41 -20.30 -1.56 -7.14
CA ASP A 41 -20.29 -2.42 -8.31
C ASP A 41 -19.72 -3.82 -8.00
N GLN A 42 -20.12 -4.79 -8.82
CA GLN A 42 -19.71 -6.20 -8.70
C GLN A 42 -18.44 -6.52 -9.49
N ASN A 43 -17.75 -5.49 -9.98
CA ASN A 43 -16.57 -5.65 -10.81
C ASN A 43 -15.34 -6.01 -9.96
N ASN A 44 -14.38 -6.64 -10.62
CA ASN A 44 -13.06 -6.82 -10.05
C ASN A 44 -12.27 -5.53 -10.25
N HIS A 45 -11.63 -5.09 -9.17
CA HIS A 45 -10.75 -3.93 -9.14
C HIS A 45 -9.34 -4.36 -8.81
N THR A 46 -8.39 -3.52 -9.22
CA THR A 46 -6.98 -3.68 -8.91
C THR A 46 -6.57 -2.67 -7.85
N LEU A 47 -5.85 -3.11 -6.82
CA LEU A 47 -5.26 -2.28 -5.78
C LEU A 47 -3.74 -2.32 -5.89
N GLN A 48 -3.12 -1.15 -5.91
CA GLN A 48 -1.68 -0.99 -5.81
C GLN A 48 -1.34 0.17 -4.89
N LEU A 49 -0.31 -0.02 -4.05
CA LEU A 49 0.26 1.06 -3.26
C LEU A 49 1.56 1.54 -3.90
N LYS A 50 1.77 2.86 -3.89
CA LYS A 50 2.96 3.47 -4.50
C LYS A 50 3.57 4.53 -3.60
N ILE A 51 4.88 4.51 -3.46
CA ILE A 51 5.68 5.55 -2.81
C ILE A 51 6.87 5.87 -3.70
N ASP A 52 7.03 7.13 -4.08
CA ASP A 52 8.08 7.57 -5.00
C ASP A 52 8.13 6.66 -6.26
N TRP A 53 9.24 5.94 -6.48
CA TRP A 53 9.44 5.05 -7.64
C TRP A 53 9.22 3.57 -7.29
N CYS A 54 8.80 3.28 -6.06
CA CYS A 54 8.51 1.95 -5.54
C CYS A 54 7.00 1.68 -5.55
N SER A 55 6.63 0.44 -5.82
CA SER A 55 5.24 -0.01 -5.85
C SER A 55 5.08 -1.38 -5.20
N SER A 56 3.92 -1.63 -4.62
CA SER A 56 3.52 -2.97 -4.21
C SER A 56 3.22 -3.85 -5.41
N ILE A 57 3.15 -5.15 -5.15
CA ILE A 57 2.44 -6.09 -6.04
C ILE A 57 0.97 -5.65 -6.15
N VAL A 58 0.41 -5.79 -7.35
CA VAL A 58 -1.00 -5.51 -7.62
C VAL A 58 -1.85 -6.62 -6.99
N GLN A 59 -2.87 -6.24 -6.24
CA GLN A 59 -3.82 -7.16 -5.63
C GLN A 59 -5.19 -6.96 -6.26
N GLU A 60 -5.86 -8.05 -6.63
CA GLU A 60 -7.22 -8.01 -7.15
C GLU A 60 -8.23 -8.22 -6.01
N PHE A 61 -9.35 -7.51 -6.10
CA PHE A 61 -10.46 -7.68 -5.18
C PHE A 61 -11.79 -7.39 -5.87
N ASN A 62 -12.88 -7.98 -5.35
CA ASN A 62 -14.22 -7.72 -5.86
C ASN A 62 -14.87 -6.55 -5.09
N GLY A 63 -15.48 -5.59 -5.81
CA GLY A 63 -16.13 -4.43 -5.21
C GLY A 63 -17.33 -4.76 -4.30
N ASN A 64 -17.99 -5.90 -4.56
CA ASN A 64 -19.11 -6.40 -3.75
C ASN A 64 -18.68 -7.04 -2.43
N GLU A 65 -17.38 -7.33 -2.26
CA GLU A 65 -16.86 -7.96 -1.04
C GLU A 65 -16.36 -6.93 -0.03
N ASP A 66 -16.49 -7.26 1.25
CA ASP A 66 -15.81 -6.55 2.33
C ASP A 66 -14.39 -7.09 2.48
N VAL A 67 -13.45 -6.37 1.89
CA VAL A 67 -12.04 -6.72 1.87
C VAL A 67 -11.21 -5.77 2.72
N CYS A 68 -10.39 -6.36 3.59
CA CYS A 68 -9.41 -5.65 4.39
C CYS A 68 -8.00 -5.99 3.92
N PHE A 69 -7.18 -4.97 3.69
CA PHE A 69 -5.76 -5.10 3.38
C PHE A 69 -4.90 -4.49 4.47
N TYR A 70 -3.81 -5.18 4.78
CA TYR A 70 -2.73 -4.68 5.60
C TYR A 70 -1.55 -4.30 4.73
N CYS A 71 -0.98 -3.13 4.98
CA CYS A 71 0.25 -2.73 4.33
C CYS A 71 1.32 -2.32 5.33
N LYS A 72 2.57 -2.69 5.01
CA LYS A 72 3.77 -2.34 5.77
C LYS A 72 4.94 -2.12 4.83
N THR A 73 5.93 -1.35 5.30
CA THR A 73 7.22 -1.21 4.63
C THR A 73 8.10 -2.41 4.93
N CYS A 74 8.76 -2.99 3.93
CA CYS A 74 9.74 -4.07 4.13
C CYS A 74 11.12 -3.56 4.60
N ILE A 75 11.31 -2.25 4.78
CA ILE A 75 12.57 -1.65 5.23
C ILE A 75 12.70 -1.69 6.75
N GLN A 76 13.78 -2.31 7.23
CA GLN A 76 14.02 -2.58 8.65
C GLN A 76 15.18 -1.78 9.27
N THR A 77 15.88 -0.89 8.53
CA THR A 77 17.11 -0.26 9.06
C THR A 77 17.30 1.22 8.69
N LYS A 78 17.73 2.03 9.68
CA LYS A 78 18.02 3.48 9.55
C LYS A 78 19.10 3.82 8.52
N ILE A 79 19.98 2.88 8.19
CA ILE A 79 21.07 3.05 7.21
C ILE A 79 20.54 3.09 5.75
N GLN A 80 19.40 2.45 5.45
CA GLN A 80 18.74 2.56 4.14
C GLN A 80 18.07 3.92 3.91
N ILE A 81 17.77 4.67 4.98
CA ILE A 81 17.14 6.01 4.89
C ILE A 81 18.11 7.04 4.31
N PHE A 82 19.40 6.97 4.68
CA PHE A 82 20.41 7.94 4.26
C PHE A 82 20.98 7.67 2.84
N LEU A 83 20.93 6.41 2.38
CA LEU A 83 21.32 5.99 1.02
C LEU A 83 20.13 5.88 0.04
N SER A 84 18.94 6.31 0.47
CA SER A 84 17.66 6.10 -0.23
C SER A 84 17.55 6.74 -1.62
N LEU A 85 18.41 7.70 -1.98
CA LEU A 85 18.39 8.30 -3.32
C LEU A 85 19.07 7.43 -4.39
N PHE A 86 19.97 6.51 -4.02
CA PHE A 86 20.78 5.74 -4.99
C PHE A 86 20.35 4.27 -5.15
N TYR A 87 19.77 3.64 -4.12
CA TYR A 87 19.52 2.18 -4.13
C TYR A 87 18.14 1.78 -4.70
N ILE A 88 17.31 2.74 -5.10
CA ILE A 88 15.93 2.52 -5.59
C ILE A 88 15.89 1.83 -6.98
N PHE A 89 16.96 1.89 -7.78
CA PHE A 89 16.95 1.33 -9.13
C PHE A 89 16.89 -0.20 -9.19
N PHE A 90 17.30 -0.94 -8.15
CA PHE A 90 17.48 -2.40 -8.26
C PHE A 90 16.47 -3.27 -7.47
N LYS A 91 15.58 -2.70 -6.62
CA LYS A 91 14.67 -3.52 -5.80
C LYS A 91 13.31 -2.87 -5.45
N ALA A 92 12.79 -2.05 -6.36
CA ALA A 92 11.58 -1.23 -6.17
C ALA A 92 10.26 -2.02 -5.94
N ALA A 93 10.17 -3.26 -6.43
CA ALA A 93 8.95 -4.07 -6.37
C ALA A 93 8.70 -4.75 -5.01
N SER A 94 9.67 -4.73 -4.09
CA SER A 94 9.60 -5.42 -2.79
C SER A 94 9.62 -4.45 -1.59
N TYR A 95 9.40 -3.15 -1.84
CA TYR A 95 9.45 -2.14 -0.78
C TYR A 95 8.18 -2.13 0.08
N ILE A 96 7.04 -2.39 -0.54
CA ILE A 96 5.72 -2.36 0.10
C ILE A 96 5.13 -3.76 0.06
N GLU A 97 4.86 -4.32 1.24
CA GLU A 97 4.09 -5.55 1.38
C GLU A 97 2.62 -5.18 1.53
N LEU A 98 1.78 -5.82 0.71
CA LEU A 98 0.33 -5.67 0.74
C LEU A 98 -0.28 -7.06 0.89
N SER A 99 -0.95 -7.29 2.02
CA SER A 99 -1.47 -8.59 2.41
C SER A 99 -2.97 -8.51 2.68
N LYS A 100 -3.75 -9.38 2.04
CA LYS A 100 -5.20 -9.48 2.28
C LYS A 100 -5.44 -10.11 3.65
N LYS A 101 -6.21 -9.46 4.52
CA LYS A 101 -6.70 -10.07 5.75
C LYS A 101 -7.90 -10.94 5.41
N VAL A 102 -7.72 -12.25 5.46
CA VAL A 102 -8.85 -13.19 5.46
C VAL A 102 -9.52 -13.07 6.83
N LYS A 103 -10.81 -12.74 6.89
CA LYS A 103 -11.60 -12.90 8.12
C LYS A 103 -11.58 -14.40 8.45
N SER A 104 -10.86 -14.76 9.52
CA SER A 104 -10.92 -16.09 10.10
C SER A 104 -12.21 -16.30 10.87
#